data_AF-A0A7W1NKG4-F1
#
_entry.id   AF-A0A7W1NKG4-F1
#
_cell.length_a   1.000
_cell.length_b   1.000
_cell.length_c   1.000
_cell.angle_alpha   90.00
_cell.angle_beta   90.00
_cell.angle_gamma   90.00
#
_symmetry.space_group_name_H-M   'P 1'
#
loop_
_entity.id
_entity.type
_entity.pdbx_description
1 polymer ?
#
loop_
_entity_poly.entity_id
_entity_poly.type
_entity_poly.pdbx_seq_one_letter_code
_entity_poly.pdbx_strand_id
1 'polypeptide(L)'
;MHFQIQYNIIVRTGRRTYPRYFRVEFAFNRAVYRYRPRQVEPAKKQLQAKVIELRSSGWSYPEIAKHLNISVGTAWNMAKLTK
;
A
#
# COMPACT_ATOMS: atom_id res chain seq x y z
N MET A 1 -4.10 -2.24 -45.14
CA MET A 1 -4.37 -0.81 -44.82
C MET A 1 -3.81 -0.52 -43.43
N HIS A 2 -2.77 0.30 -43.36
CA HIS A 2 -2.15 0.76 -42.11
C HIS A 2 -3.07 1.78 -41.43
N PHE A 3 -3.46 1.53 -40.17
CA PHE A 3 -4.06 2.56 -39.31
C PHE A 3 -3.01 3.01 -38.29
N GLN A 4 -2.15 3.92 -38.74
CA GLN A 4 -1.18 4.61 -37.92
C GLN A 4 -1.82 5.93 -37.48
N ILE A 5 -2.60 5.91 -36.38
CA ILE A 5 -3.12 7.14 -35.77
C ILE A 5 -2.45 7.30 -34.40
N GLN A 6 -1.36 8.05 -34.47
CA GLN A 6 -0.57 8.70 -33.44
C GLN A 6 -1.18 8.68 -32.02
N TYR A 7 -0.55 7.90 -31.13
CA TYR A 7 -0.67 8.07 -29.68
C TYR A 7 -0.13 9.44 -29.28
N ASN A 8 -0.99 10.46 -29.32
CA ASN A 8 -0.64 11.79 -28.84
C ASN A 8 -0.69 11.81 -27.31
N ILE A 9 0.36 11.24 -26.71
CA ILE A 9 0.76 11.48 -25.34
C ILE A 9 1.34 12.90 -25.30
N ILE A 10 0.52 13.87 -24.92
CA ILE A 10 1.02 15.14 -24.39
C ILE A 10 0.49 15.26 -22.96
N VAL A 11 1.29 14.77 -22.03
CA VAL A 11 1.20 15.02 -20.60
C VAL A 11 1.89 16.37 -20.36
N ARG A 12 1.12 17.45 -20.23
CA ARG A 12 1.50 18.74 -19.62
C ARG A 12 0.40 19.75 -19.92
N THR A 13 -0.63 19.81 -19.05
CA THR A 13 -1.52 20.96 -18.75
C THR A 13 -2.91 20.46 -18.36
N GLY A 14 -3.11 20.34 -17.05
CA GLY A 14 -4.30 20.53 -16.21
C GLY A 14 -5.77 20.38 -16.66
N ARG A 15 -6.16 20.27 -17.93
CA ARG A 15 -7.57 20.22 -18.33
C ARG A 15 -7.78 19.43 -19.64
N ARG A 16 -7.75 18.10 -19.58
CA ARG A 16 -8.39 17.27 -20.60
C ARG A 16 -9.35 16.30 -19.93
N THR A 17 -10.63 16.43 -20.25
CA THR A 17 -11.64 15.42 -19.98
C THR A 17 -11.19 14.16 -20.69
N TYR A 18 -10.97 13.07 -19.95
CA TYR A 18 -10.65 11.77 -20.52
C TYR A 18 -11.60 11.48 -21.70
N PRO A 19 -11.12 10.95 -22.84
CA PRO A 19 -11.98 10.51 -23.93
C PRO A 19 -13.10 9.62 -23.37
N ARG A 20 -14.32 9.74 -23.92
CA ARG A 20 -15.52 9.08 -23.36
C ARG A 20 -15.33 7.57 -23.12
N TYR A 21 -14.60 6.91 -24.01
CA TYR A 21 -14.26 5.48 -23.90
C TYR A 21 -13.32 5.17 -22.72
N PHE A 22 -12.40 6.06 -22.39
CA PHE A 22 -11.48 5.90 -21.26
C PHE A 22 -12.23 5.96 -19.91
N ARG A 23 -13.32 6.74 -19.78
CA ARG A 23 -14.16 6.73 -18.56
C ARG A 23 -14.89 5.39 -18.38
N VAL A 24 -15.35 4.77 -19.47
CA VAL A 24 -16.04 3.47 -19.44
C VAL A 24 -15.06 2.36 -19.12
N GLU A 25 -13.88 2.34 -19.75
CA GLU A 25 -12.81 1.40 -19.44
C GLU A 25 -12.31 1.56 -18.00
N PHE A 26 -12.13 2.78 -17.50
CA PHE A 26 -11.70 3.01 -16.12
C PHE A 26 -12.78 2.61 -15.11
N ALA A 27 -14.06 2.87 -15.38
CA ALA A 27 -15.16 2.43 -14.54
C ALA A 27 -15.30 0.90 -14.52
N PHE A 28 -15.18 0.26 -15.69
CA PHE A 28 -15.20 -1.19 -15.82
C PHE A 28 -14.00 -1.83 -15.10
N ASN A 29 -12.79 -1.34 -15.37
CA ASN A 29 -11.58 -1.82 -14.70
C ASN A 29 -11.65 -1.61 -13.18
N ARG A 30 -12.18 -0.46 -12.72
CA ARG A 30 -12.38 -0.21 -11.28
C ARG A 30 -13.40 -1.16 -10.65
N ALA A 31 -14.47 -1.53 -11.36
CA ALA A 31 -15.45 -2.50 -10.89
C ALA A 31 -14.90 -3.94 -10.90
N VAL A 32 -13.99 -4.26 -11.82
CA VAL A 32 -13.32 -5.56 -11.93
C VAL A 32 -12.16 -5.69 -10.94
N TYR A 33 -11.52 -4.59 -10.54
CA TYR A 33 -10.50 -4.55 -9.49
C TYR A 33 -11.13 -4.84 -8.12
N ARG A 34 -11.32 -6.12 -7.83
CA ARG A 34 -11.49 -6.58 -6.46
C ARG A 34 -10.19 -6.31 -5.73
N TYR A 35 -10.23 -5.42 -4.74
CA TYR A 35 -9.11 -5.27 -3.81
C TYR A 35 -8.78 -6.65 -3.24
N ARG A 36 -7.58 -7.15 -3.54
CA ARG A 36 -7.06 -8.36 -2.92
C ARG A 36 -6.16 -7.93 -1.76
N PRO A 37 -6.48 -8.27 -0.52
CA PRO A 37 -5.57 -8.00 0.58
C PRO A 37 -4.23 -8.71 0.30
N ARG A 38 -3.12 -8.02 0.56
CA ARG A 38 -1.79 -8.60 0.43
C ARG A 38 -1.69 -9.78 1.41
N GLN A 39 -1.28 -10.95 0.92
CA GLN A 39 -0.95 -12.06 1.82
C GLN A 39 0.26 -11.66 2.68
N VAL A 40 0.10 -11.79 3.99
CA VAL A 40 1.14 -11.46 4.97
C VAL A 40 1.75 -12.76 5.48
N GLU A 41 3.06 -12.87 5.36
CA GLU A 41 3.85 -13.99 5.90
C GLU A 41 3.55 -14.24 7.38
N PRO A 42 3.45 -15.50 7.82
CA PRO A 42 3.13 -15.84 9.22
C PRO A 42 4.19 -15.29 10.19
N ALA A 43 5.47 -15.28 9.80
CA ALA A 43 6.55 -14.72 10.59
C ALA A 43 6.34 -13.21 10.88
N LYS A 44 5.82 -12.45 9.91
CA LYS A 44 5.52 -11.02 10.12
C LYS A 44 4.37 -10.82 11.10
N LYS A 45 3.36 -11.70 11.07
CA LYS A 45 2.24 -11.65 12.04
C LYS A 45 2.73 -11.93 13.47
N GLN A 46 3.60 -12.94 13.64
CA GLN A 46 4.17 -13.27 14.95
C GLN A 46 5.04 -12.13 15.49
N LEU A 47 5.88 -11.54 14.63
CA LEU A 47 6.72 -10.42 15.03
C LEU A 47 5.88 -9.19 15.40
N GLN A 48 4.81 -8.92 14.64
CA GLN A 48 3.86 -7.87 14.97
C GLN A 48 3.17 -8.12 16.34
N ALA A 49 2.74 -9.35 16.62
CA ALA A 49 2.14 -9.70 17.90
C ALA A 49 3.09 -9.42 19.07
N LYS A 50 4.37 -9.83 18.95
CA LYS A 50 5.40 -9.54 19.97
C LYS A 50 5.62 -8.05 20.20
N VAL A 51 5.65 -7.25 19.13
CA VAL A 51 5.79 -5.79 19.23
C VAL A 51 4.61 -5.19 19.99
N ILE A 52 3.39 -5.66 19.73
CA ILE A 52 2.17 -5.20 20.41
C ILE A 52 2.20 -5.59 21.89
N GLU A 53 2.55 -6.83 22.21
CA GLU A 53 2.68 -7.31 23.60
C GLU A 53 3.67 -6.46 24.39
N LEU A 54 4.90 -6.30 23.88
CA LEU A 54 5.93 -5.49 24.54
C LEU A 54 5.50 -4.03 24.70
N ARG A 55 4.80 -3.49 23.71
CA ARG A 55 4.29 -2.12 23.78
C ARG A 55 3.21 -1.98 24.87
N SER A 56 2.30 -2.95 24.97
CA SER A 56 1.29 -3.02 26.03
C SER A 56 1.91 -3.16 27.43
N SER A 57 3.06 -3.83 27.54
CA SER A 57 3.86 -3.89 28.77
C SER A 57 4.59 -2.58 29.12
N GLY A 58 4.43 -1.51 28.32
CA GLY A 58 4.99 -0.19 28.60
C GLY A 58 6.38 0.06 28.02
N TRP A 59 6.95 -0.88 27.26
CA TRP A 59 8.28 -0.72 26.68
C TRP A 59 8.32 0.40 25.65
N SER A 60 9.46 1.09 25.57
CA SER A 60 9.69 2.14 24.57
C SER A 60 10.06 1.53 23.21
N TYR A 61 9.75 2.25 22.11
CA TYR A 61 10.09 1.77 20.76
C TYR A 61 11.58 1.50 20.54
N PRO A 62 12.53 2.30 21.08
CA PRO A 62 13.96 1.99 21.00
C PRO A 62 14.34 0.68 21.69
N GLU A 63 13.74 0.37 22.84
CA GLU A 63 14.00 -0.88 23.57
C GLU A 63 13.44 -2.09 22.84
N ILE A 64 12.22 -1.99 22.33
CA ILE A 64 11.58 -3.04 21.51
C ILE A 64 12.41 -3.32 20.26
N ALA A 65 12.90 -2.26 19.60
CA ALA A 65 13.73 -2.35 18.41
C ALA A 65 15.04 -3.10 18.68
N LYS A 66 15.73 -2.77 19.79
CA LYS A 66 16.94 -3.49 20.23
C LYS A 66 16.65 -4.94 20.59
N HIS A 67 15.58 -5.20 21.33
CA HIS A 67 15.21 -6.52 21.78
C HIS A 67 14.86 -7.47 20.63
N LEU A 68 14.14 -6.97 19.62
CA LEU A 68 13.71 -7.76 18.46
C LEU A 68 14.66 -7.65 17.26
N ASN A 69 15.77 -6.91 17.40
CA ASN A 69 16.74 -6.63 16.35
C ASN A 69 16.09 -6.08 15.05
N ILE A 70 15.24 -5.07 15.21
CA ILE A 70 14.55 -4.39 14.10
C ILE A 70 14.79 -2.89 14.16
N SER A 71 14.46 -2.17 13.08
CA SER A 71 14.51 -0.70 13.10
C SER A 71 13.39 -0.12 13.97
N VAL A 72 13.65 1.05 14.58
CA VAL A 72 12.66 1.77 15.41
C VAL A 72 11.40 2.12 14.59
N GLY A 73 11.57 2.54 13.33
CA GLY A 73 10.46 2.83 12.43
C GLY A 73 9.60 1.58 12.13
N THR A 74 10.23 0.42 12.03
CA THR A 74 9.51 -0.86 11.87
C THR A 74 8.67 -1.18 13.09
N ALA A 75 9.23 -1.04 14.30
CA ALA A 75 8.50 -1.25 15.55
C ALA A 75 7.28 -0.31 15.68
N TRP A 76 7.46 0.98 15.35
CA TRP A 76 6.37 1.95 15.37
C TRP A 76 5.25 1.61 14.35
N ASN A 77 5.63 1.27 13.11
CA ASN A 77 4.66 0.89 12.07
C ASN A 77 3.84 -0.35 12.47
N MET A 78 4.48 -1.33 13.10
CA MET A 78 3.83 -2.57 13.55
C MET A 78 2.84 -2.32 14.71
N ALA A 79 3.18 -1.41 15.63
CA ALA A 79 2.31 -1.04 16.74
C ALA A 79 1.10 -0.18 16.32
N LYS A 80 1.22 0.60 15.23
CA LYS A 80 0.14 1.50 14.75
C LYS A 80 -0.98 0.79 13.99
N LEU A 81 -0.74 -0.41 13.48
CA LEU A 81 -1.66 -1.16 12.63
C LEU A 81 -2.91 -1.71 13.36
N THR A 82 -3.05 -1.45 14.66
CA THR A 82 -4.25 -1.76 15.46
C THR A 82 -5.28 -0.63 15.35
N LYS A 83 -6.14 -0.67 14.34
CA LYS A 83 -7.40 0.10 14.27
C LYS A 83 -8.51 -0.73 13.68
#